data_AF-A0A515DC61-F1
#
_entry.id   AF-A0A515DC61-F1
#
_cell.length_a   1.000
_cell.length_b   1.000
_cell.length_c   1.000
_cell.angle_alpha   90.00
_cell.angle_beta   90.00
_cell.angle_gamma   90.00
#
_symmetry.space_group_name_H-M   'P 1'
#
loop_
_entity.id
_entity.type
_entity.pdbx_description
1 polymer ?
#
loop_
_entity_poly.entity_id
_entity_poly.type
_entity_poly.pdbx_seq_one_letter_code
_entity_poly.pdbx_strand_id
1 'polypeptide(L)'
;MRKSAIPVLAVLTLVLAGCSSAPPRPDVAALSPSTTQPAQALAATPPTAGDDRSDAATAADAPAAAVVPTAQRGLASWYGPRFHGRRTASGERFDMHALTAAHLKLPLGSYARVTLLSSGKSVVVRITDRGPHAAHRVIDLSRAAAVQLGLLKRGVGEVAVQQVAPPDQVALAGQANSAE
;
A
#
# COMPACT_ATOMS: atom_id res chain seq x y z
N MET A 1 -15.26 52.10 49.28
CA MET A 1 -14.46 51.69 50.45
C MET A 1 -15.33 50.84 51.38
N ARG A 2 -14.97 49.56 51.59
CA ARG A 2 -15.43 48.53 52.57
C ARG A 2 -14.96 47.17 51.99
N LYS A 3 -13.69 46.77 52.13
CA LYS A 3 -13.05 45.98 53.21
C LYS A 3 -13.67 44.59 53.46
N SER A 4 -12.89 43.56 53.07
CA SER A 4 -12.74 42.22 53.67
C SER A 4 -13.92 41.22 53.56
N ALA A 5 -13.75 39.90 53.46
CA ALA A 5 -12.61 39.02 53.69
C ALA A 5 -12.73 37.75 52.81
N ILE A 6 -11.58 37.15 52.49
CA ILE A 6 -11.40 35.86 51.82
C ILE A 6 -11.56 34.74 52.85
N PRO A 7 -12.35 33.67 52.59
CA PRO A 7 -12.12 32.39 53.21
C PRO A 7 -11.26 31.50 52.30
N VAL A 8 -10.13 31.12 52.87
CA VAL A 8 -9.17 30.13 52.42
C VAL A 8 -9.79 28.73 52.55
N LEU A 9 -9.39 27.84 51.63
CA LEU A 9 -9.34 26.37 51.79
C LEU A 9 -10.62 25.55 51.63
N ALA A 10 -10.72 24.87 50.49
CA ALA A 10 -10.74 23.40 50.46
C ALA A 10 -10.42 22.93 49.04
N VAL A 11 -9.17 22.54 48.83
CA VAL A 11 -8.74 21.74 47.68
C VAL A 11 -9.39 20.37 47.85
N LEU A 12 -10.39 20.06 47.02
CA LEU A 12 -10.93 18.71 46.89
C LEU A 12 -10.47 18.14 45.56
N THR A 13 -9.27 17.56 45.58
CA THR A 13 -8.77 16.68 44.52
C THR A 13 -9.60 15.40 44.49
N LEU A 14 -10.61 15.36 43.62
CA LEU A 14 -11.35 14.14 43.34
C LEU A 14 -10.59 13.32 42.29
N VAL A 15 -9.76 12.40 42.78
CA VAL A 15 -9.12 11.35 41.99
C VAL A 15 -10.19 10.31 41.66
N LEU A 16 -10.74 10.32 40.44
CA LEU A 16 -11.47 9.16 39.94
C LEU A 16 -10.48 8.20 39.29
N ALA A 17 -10.33 7.06 39.96
CA ALA A 17 -9.60 5.88 39.54
C ALA A 17 -10.10 5.37 38.19
N GLY A 18 -9.17 5.13 37.26
CA GLY A 18 -9.43 4.46 35.99
C GLY A 18 -9.53 2.95 36.20
N CYS A 19 -10.66 2.37 35.80
CA CYS A 19 -10.78 0.92 35.61
C CYS A 19 -10.46 0.60 34.13
N SER A 20 -9.24 0.15 33.88
CA SER A 20 -8.84 -0.45 32.61
C SER A 20 -9.10 -1.95 32.67
N SER A 21 -10.20 -2.42 32.07
CA SER A 21 -10.46 -3.85 31.89
C SER A 21 -9.85 -4.31 30.57
N ALA A 22 -8.76 -5.06 30.65
CA ALA A 22 -8.17 -5.76 29.51
C ALA A 22 -8.94 -7.06 29.23
N PRO A 23 -9.25 -7.40 27.96
CA PRO A 23 -9.84 -8.69 27.62
C PRO A 23 -8.80 -9.83 27.72
N PRO A 24 -9.23 -11.06 28.07
CA PRO A 24 -8.35 -12.22 28.18
C PRO A 24 -7.74 -12.59 26.82
N ARG A 25 -6.45 -12.96 26.84
CA ARG A 25 -5.71 -13.51 25.70
C ARG A 25 -6.22 -14.94 25.43
N PRO A 26 -6.42 -15.36 24.17
CA PRO A 26 -6.64 -16.76 23.87
C PRO A 26 -5.33 -17.54 24.06
N ASP A 27 -5.42 -18.62 24.85
CA ASP A 27 -4.36 -19.59 25.11
C ASP A 27 -3.83 -20.21 23.82
N VAL A 28 -2.50 -20.17 23.68
CA VAL A 28 -1.73 -20.97 22.72
C VAL A 28 -1.21 -22.20 23.45
N ALA A 29 -1.96 -23.30 23.37
CA ALA A 29 -1.50 -24.65 23.66
C ALA A 29 -2.13 -25.57 22.58
N ALA A 30 -1.41 -25.93 21.53
CA ALA A 30 -0.42 -27.01 21.47
C ALA A 30 -1.05 -28.33 20.96
N LEU A 31 -0.24 -29.08 20.20
CA LEU A 31 -0.42 -30.47 19.73
C LEU A 31 -1.25 -30.58 18.42
N SER A 32 -0.74 -31.02 17.26
CA SER A 32 0.31 -32.03 17.01
C SER A 32 1.02 -31.84 15.64
N PRO A 33 2.26 -32.36 15.50
CA PRO A 33 2.99 -32.45 14.24
C PRO A 33 2.66 -33.75 13.50
N SER A 34 2.43 -33.66 12.18
CA SER A 34 2.52 -34.83 11.30
C SER A 34 3.83 -34.77 10.53
N THR A 35 4.81 -35.48 11.07
CA THR A 35 6.04 -35.89 10.40
C THR A 35 5.69 -36.98 9.38
N THR A 36 5.97 -36.75 8.10
CA THR A 36 6.38 -37.84 7.19
C THR A 36 7.37 -37.25 6.18
N GLN A 37 8.58 -37.77 6.27
CA GLN A 37 9.77 -37.52 5.45
C GLN A 37 10.02 -38.79 4.60
N PRO A 38 11.13 -38.92 3.86
CA PRO A 38 11.42 -38.48 2.49
C PRO A 38 11.48 -39.66 1.47
N ALA A 39 11.64 -39.35 0.17
CA ALA A 39 12.27 -40.27 -0.77
C ALA A 39 13.03 -39.50 -1.87
N GLN A 40 14.34 -39.75 -1.96
CA GLN A 40 15.29 -39.25 -2.95
C GLN A 40 15.38 -40.20 -4.15
N ALA A 41 15.78 -39.68 -5.32
CA ALA A 41 16.67 -40.33 -6.31
C ALA A 41 16.97 -39.30 -7.43
N LEU A 42 18.15 -38.67 -7.47
CA LEU A 42 19.33 -39.05 -8.28
C LEU A 42 19.02 -39.54 -9.71
N ALA A 43 19.41 -38.76 -10.73
CA ALA A 43 20.44 -39.15 -11.72
C ALA A 43 20.66 -38.04 -12.76
N ALA A 44 21.94 -37.74 -13.01
CA ALA A 44 22.43 -36.89 -14.09
C ALA A 44 23.00 -37.77 -15.22
N THR A 45 22.88 -37.32 -16.47
CA THR A 45 23.77 -37.65 -17.62
C THR A 45 23.50 -36.67 -18.79
N PRO A 46 24.51 -36.01 -19.38
CA PRO A 46 24.55 -35.59 -20.80
C PRO A 46 25.27 -36.68 -21.65
N PRO A 47 25.58 -36.58 -22.97
CA PRO A 47 25.40 -35.55 -24.03
C PRO A 47 24.68 -36.15 -25.30
N THR A 48 24.44 -35.52 -26.47
CA THR A 48 25.35 -35.06 -27.54
C THR A 48 24.52 -34.56 -28.75
N ALA A 49 25.01 -33.47 -29.36
CA ALA A 49 24.97 -32.98 -30.75
C ALA A 49 23.93 -33.49 -31.80
N GLY A 50 23.39 -32.51 -32.54
CA GLY A 50 22.83 -32.65 -33.88
C GLY A 50 22.52 -31.29 -34.52
N ASP A 51 23.37 -30.89 -35.47
CA ASP A 51 23.24 -29.77 -36.43
C ASP A 51 21.85 -29.69 -37.11
N ASP A 52 21.35 -28.49 -37.40
CA ASP A 52 21.42 -27.92 -38.77
C ASP A 52 20.84 -26.48 -38.84
N ARG A 53 21.26 -25.79 -39.90
CA ARG A 53 21.26 -24.35 -40.13
C ARG A 53 19.88 -23.70 -40.24
N SER A 54 19.82 -22.41 -39.91
CA SER A 54 19.06 -21.40 -40.67
C SER A 54 19.66 -20.01 -40.42
N ASP A 55 20.46 -19.56 -41.38
CA ASP A 55 20.87 -18.16 -41.52
C ASP A 55 19.66 -17.28 -41.89
N ALA A 56 19.80 -16.01 -41.52
CA ALA A 56 19.13 -14.83 -42.07
C ALA A 56 17.66 -14.55 -41.67
N ALA A 57 17.48 -13.60 -40.76
CA ALA A 57 16.71 -12.38 -41.04
C ALA A 57 16.92 -11.31 -39.95
N THR A 58 17.73 -10.31 -40.31
CA THR A 58 17.44 -8.87 -40.20
C THR A 58 16.31 -8.44 -39.27
N ALA A 59 16.71 -7.63 -38.27
CA ALA A 59 16.02 -6.44 -37.75
C ALA A 59 14.48 -6.37 -37.82
N ALA A 60 13.88 -6.39 -36.63
CA ALA A 60 12.76 -5.53 -36.26
C ALA A 60 12.84 -5.38 -34.73
N ASP A 61 13.50 -4.35 -34.20
CA ASP A 61 12.86 -3.07 -33.89
C ASP A 61 11.33 -3.14 -33.97
N ALA A 62 10.73 -3.78 -32.97
CA ALA A 62 9.37 -3.46 -32.58
C ALA A 62 9.50 -2.43 -31.45
N PRO A 63 8.99 -1.19 -31.61
CA PRO A 63 8.92 -0.30 -30.47
C PRO A 63 8.05 -1.02 -29.44
N ALA A 64 8.53 -1.07 -28.20
CA ALA A 64 7.71 -1.41 -27.06
C ALA A 64 6.53 -0.44 -27.09
N ALA A 65 5.42 -0.88 -27.70
CA ALA A 65 4.18 -0.15 -27.72
C ALA A 65 3.86 0.08 -26.25
N ALA A 66 4.08 1.31 -25.80
CA ALA A 66 3.72 1.73 -24.47
C ALA A 66 2.21 1.53 -24.40
N VAL A 67 1.80 0.38 -23.88
CA VAL A 67 0.42 0.14 -23.48
C VAL A 67 0.19 1.20 -22.44
N VAL A 68 -0.40 2.32 -22.84
CA VAL A 68 -0.79 3.38 -21.95
C VAL A 68 -1.83 2.71 -21.06
N PRO A 69 -1.53 2.37 -19.79
CA PRO A 69 -2.50 1.63 -19.01
C PRO A 69 -3.69 2.57 -18.81
N THR A 70 -4.84 2.19 -19.35
CA THR A 70 -6.08 2.98 -19.26
C THR A 70 -6.34 3.30 -17.79
N ALA A 71 -6.44 4.60 -17.47
CA ALA A 71 -6.65 5.04 -16.11
C ALA A 71 -8.06 4.65 -15.62
N GLN A 72 -8.15 3.95 -14.50
CA GLN A 72 -9.42 3.63 -13.85
C GLN A 72 -9.91 4.84 -13.07
N ARG A 73 -11.16 5.26 -13.27
CA ARG A 73 -11.78 6.36 -12.53
C ARG A 73 -12.74 5.84 -11.45
N GLY A 74 -12.82 6.56 -10.34
CA GLY A 74 -13.81 6.30 -9.29
C GLY A 74 -13.48 7.02 -7.99
N LEU A 75 -14.13 6.64 -6.89
CA LEU A 75 -13.94 7.29 -5.60
C LEU A 75 -12.70 6.74 -4.88
N ALA A 76 -11.90 7.64 -4.32
CA ALA A 76 -10.88 7.33 -3.34
C ALA A 76 -11.36 7.65 -1.93
N SER A 77 -10.92 6.85 -0.96
CA SER A 77 -10.93 7.24 0.46
C SER A 77 -9.55 7.00 1.08
N TRP A 78 -9.45 7.04 2.41
CA TRP A 78 -8.20 6.76 3.12
C TRP A 78 -8.42 6.01 4.43
N TYR A 79 -7.45 5.21 4.84
CA TYR A 79 -7.52 4.41 6.07
C TYR A 79 -7.30 5.25 7.32
N GLY A 80 -8.24 5.17 8.26
CA GLY A 80 -8.13 5.82 9.56
C GLY A 80 -6.98 5.29 10.45
N PRO A 81 -6.62 6.01 11.54
CA PRO A 81 -5.50 5.66 12.40
C PRO A 81 -5.55 4.25 13.01
N ARG A 82 -6.75 3.72 13.25
CA ARG A 82 -7.00 2.38 13.81
C ARG A 82 -6.43 1.21 13.00
N PHE A 83 -6.08 1.43 11.73
CA PHE A 83 -5.53 0.37 10.87
C PHE A 83 -4.02 0.21 11.04
N HIS A 84 -3.33 1.19 11.62
CA HIS A 84 -1.88 1.19 11.74
C HIS A 84 -1.34 -0.05 12.46
N GLY A 85 -0.27 -0.62 11.92
CA GLY A 85 0.38 -1.82 12.44
C GLY A 85 -0.35 -3.13 12.14
N ARG A 86 -1.55 -3.12 11.56
CA ARG A 86 -2.25 -4.34 11.13
C ARG A 86 -1.58 -4.95 9.90
N ARG A 87 -1.68 -6.27 9.72
CA ARG A 87 -1.19 -6.93 8.51
C ARG A 87 -2.08 -6.58 7.30
N THR A 88 -1.46 -6.29 6.17
CA THR A 88 -2.09 -6.10 4.86
C THR A 88 -2.07 -7.41 4.06
N ALA A 89 -2.73 -7.43 2.90
CA ALA A 89 -2.70 -8.55 1.96
C ALA A 89 -1.31 -8.85 1.39
N SER A 90 -0.38 -7.90 1.37
CA SER A 90 1.03 -8.17 1.02
C SER A 90 1.80 -8.92 2.12
N GLY A 91 1.21 -9.08 3.31
CA GLY A 91 1.85 -9.69 4.48
C GLY A 91 2.65 -8.71 5.34
N GLU A 92 2.89 -7.49 4.85
CA GLU A 92 3.56 -6.42 5.58
C GLU A 92 2.61 -5.75 6.60
N ARG A 93 3.16 -4.98 7.55
CA ARG A 93 2.35 -4.16 8.47
C ARG A 93 2.01 -2.83 7.82
N PHE A 94 0.75 -2.43 7.89
CA PHE A 94 0.29 -1.14 7.39
C PHE A 94 0.92 0.01 8.19
N ASP A 95 1.66 0.86 7.49
CA ASP A 95 2.12 2.15 8.00
C ASP A 95 1.29 3.29 7.40
N MET A 96 0.67 4.11 8.26
CA MET A 96 -0.14 5.24 7.81
C MET A 96 0.71 6.38 7.26
N HIS A 97 2.00 6.40 7.59
CA HIS A 97 2.97 7.42 7.20
C HIS A 97 3.68 7.08 5.87
N ALA A 98 3.59 5.84 5.41
CA ALA A 98 4.12 5.41 4.11
C ALA A 98 3.19 5.82 2.95
N LEU A 99 3.72 5.93 1.74
CA LEU A 99 2.94 6.18 0.52
C LEU A 99 2.40 4.86 -0.06
N THR A 100 1.36 4.33 0.58
CA THR A 100 0.75 3.05 0.23
C THR A 100 -0.76 3.17 -0.01
N ALA A 101 -1.33 2.19 -0.68
CA ALA A 101 -2.76 2.09 -0.93
C ALA A 101 -3.25 0.63 -1.02
N ALA A 102 -4.57 0.46 -0.93
CA ALA A 102 -5.28 -0.77 -1.22
C ALA A 102 -6.05 -0.65 -2.54
N HIS A 103 -5.97 -1.70 -3.37
CA HIS A 103 -6.69 -1.77 -4.64
C HIS A 103 -7.19 -3.19 -4.92
N LEU A 104 -8.34 -3.31 -5.60
CA LEU A 104 -9.01 -4.60 -5.82
C LEU A 104 -8.24 -5.49 -6.79
N LYS A 105 -7.72 -4.91 -7.87
CA LYS A 105 -7.17 -5.66 -9.01
C LYS A 105 -5.68 -5.45 -9.29
N LEU A 106 -5.07 -4.39 -8.75
CA LEU A 106 -3.68 -4.10 -9.08
C LEU A 106 -2.77 -5.10 -8.36
N PRO A 107 -1.66 -5.56 -8.99
CA PRO A 107 -0.72 -6.47 -8.33
C PRO A 107 -0.20 -5.88 -7.03
N LEU A 108 -0.05 -6.72 -6.00
CA LEU A 108 0.63 -6.27 -4.77
C LEU A 108 2.09 -5.98 -5.09
N GLY A 109 2.64 -4.91 -4.51
CA GLY A 109 3.98 -4.40 -4.80
C GLY A 109 4.06 -3.50 -6.03
N SER A 110 3.02 -3.42 -6.87
CA SER A 110 2.98 -2.48 -8.00
C SER A 110 2.82 -1.02 -7.53
N TYR A 111 3.10 -0.08 -8.42
CA TYR A 111 2.92 1.35 -8.17
C TYR A 111 1.77 1.91 -9.00
N ALA A 112 1.06 2.88 -8.43
CA ALA A 112 0.02 3.61 -9.13
C ALA A 112 0.15 5.11 -8.87
N ARG A 113 -0.03 5.91 -9.93
CA ARG A 113 -0.30 7.34 -9.83
C ARG A 113 -1.79 7.54 -9.59
N VAL A 114 -2.11 8.29 -8.54
CA VAL A 114 -3.47 8.64 -8.17
C VAL A 114 -3.62 10.14 -8.33
N THR A 115 -4.57 10.57 -9.16
CA THR A 115 -4.81 11.98 -9.46
C THR A 115 -6.18 12.40 -8.97
N LEU A 116 -6.25 13.42 -8.12
CA LEU A 116 -7.50 14.00 -7.63
C LEU A 116 -8.09 14.92 -8.67
N LEU A 117 -9.22 14.50 -9.26
CA LEU A 117 -9.78 15.13 -10.44
C LEU A 117 -10.21 16.59 -10.22
N SER A 118 -10.62 16.93 -8.99
CA SER A 118 -11.03 18.31 -8.65
C SER A 118 -9.88 19.31 -8.58
N SER A 119 -8.62 18.85 -8.50
CA SER A 119 -7.46 19.75 -8.32
C SER A 119 -6.28 19.46 -9.26
N GLY A 120 -6.29 18.32 -9.95
CA GLY A 120 -5.16 17.86 -10.76
C GLY A 120 -3.96 17.37 -9.95
N LYS A 121 -3.96 17.49 -8.61
CA LYS A 121 -2.87 16.99 -7.75
C LYS A 121 -2.76 15.48 -7.89
N SER A 122 -1.53 14.97 -7.88
CA SER A 122 -1.27 13.53 -7.97
C SER A 122 -0.23 13.06 -6.97
N VAL A 123 -0.30 11.78 -6.59
CA VAL A 123 0.65 11.10 -5.73
C VAL A 123 0.91 9.70 -6.29
N VAL A 124 2.15 9.22 -6.20
CA VAL A 124 2.49 7.84 -6.52
C VAL A 124 2.51 7.02 -5.24
N VAL A 125 1.82 5.88 -5.25
CA VAL A 125 1.67 4.99 -4.10
C VAL A 125 2.01 3.55 -4.48
N ARG A 126 2.51 2.78 -3.51
CA ARG A 126 2.67 1.33 -3.65
C ARG A 126 1.40 0.61 -3.23
N ILE A 127 0.96 -0.37 -4.02
CA ILE A 127 -0.19 -1.20 -3.71
C ILE A 127 0.25 -2.30 -2.73
N THR A 128 -0.29 -2.27 -1.51
CA THR A 128 0.14 -3.18 -0.42
C THR A 128 -1.00 -4.00 0.16
N ASP A 129 -2.24 -3.68 -0.21
CA ASP A 129 -3.41 -4.31 0.38
C ASP A 129 -4.55 -4.50 -0.65
N ARG A 130 -5.56 -5.27 -0.24
CA ARG A 130 -6.79 -5.51 -1.01
C ARG A 130 -7.95 -4.72 -0.44
N GLY A 131 -8.87 -4.34 -1.33
CA GLY A 131 -9.95 -3.40 -1.06
C GLY A 131 -9.98 -2.30 -2.11
N PRO A 132 -10.92 -1.36 -2.06
CA PRO A 132 -11.96 -1.17 -1.04
C PRO A 132 -13.10 -2.20 -1.17
N HIS A 133 -13.72 -2.59 -0.06
CA HIS A 133 -14.92 -3.46 -0.08
C HIS A 133 -16.24 -2.69 -0.18
N ALA A 134 -16.20 -1.36 -0.06
CA ALA A 134 -17.37 -0.54 -0.27
C ALA A 134 -17.64 -0.35 -1.76
N ALA A 135 -18.90 -0.46 -2.16
CA ALA A 135 -19.31 -0.18 -3.53
C ALA A 135 -18.85 1.23 -3.97
N HIS A 136 -18.44 1.35 -5.22
CA HIS A 136 -18.03 2.60 -5.89
C HIS A 136 -16.69 3.23 -5.46
N ARG A 137 -15.95 2.65 -4.51
CA ARG A 137 -14.56 3.05 -4.25
C ARG A 137 -13.58 2.19 -5.02
N VAL A 138 -12.62 2.84 -5.66
CA VAL A 138 -11.59 2.16 -6.47
C VAL A 138 -10.29 2.02 -5.70
N ILE A 139 -10.00 2.91 -4.75
CA ILE A 139 -8.74 2.90 -4.00
C ILE A 139 -8.91 3.47 -2.60
N ASP A 140 -8.26 2.86 -1.60
CA ASP A 140 -8.16 3.39 -0.24
C ASP A 140 -6.68 3.74 0.05
N LEU A 141 -6.40 5.01 0.31
CA LEU A 141 -5.05 5.56 0.48
C LEU A 141 -4.57 5.50 1.94
N SER A 142 -3.25 5.53 2.15
CA SER A 142 -2.68 5.84 3.47
C SER A 142 -2.96 7.31 3.85
N ARG A 143 -2.78 7.63 5.14
CA ARG A 143 -2.92 9.01 5.63
C ARG A 143 -1.92 9.95 4.95
N ALA A 144 -0.64 9.54 4.82
CA ALA A 144 0.37 10.34 4.16
C ALA A 144 0.03 10.63 2.69
N ALA A 145 -0.42 9.61 1.94
CA ALA A 145 -0.85 9.79 0.56
C ALA A 145 -2.08 10.71 0.45
N ALA A 146 -3.05 10.56 1.35
CA ALA A 146 -4.23 11.42 1.40
C ALA A 146 -3.89 12.88 1.74
N VAL A 147 -2.88 13.13 2.58
CA VAL A 147 -2.37 14.49 2.85
C VAL A 147 -1.78 15.09 1.59
N GLN A 148 -0.86 14.39 0.92
CA GLN A 148 -0.20 14.89 -0.29
C GLN A 148 -1.19 15.15 -1.42
N LEU A 149 -2.17 14.25 -1.59
CA LEU A 149 -3.21 14.38 -2.60
C LEU A 149 -4.22 15.51 -2.29
N GLY A 150 -4.33 15.94 -1.04
CA GLY A 150 -5.32 16.92 -0.58
C GLY A 150 -6.69 16.31 -0.25
N LEU A 151 -6.76 15.00 0.01
CA LEU A 151 -7.98 14.27 0.32
C LEU A 151 -8.32 14.27 1.82
N LEU A 152 -7.34 14.50 2.71
CA LEU A 152 -7.49 14.29 4.14
C LEU A 152 -8.72 14.98 4.76
N LYS A 153 -8.94 16.27 4.44
CA LYS A 153 -10.07 17.05 4.99
C LYS A 153 -11.41 16.66 4.38
N ARG A 154 -11.44 16.22 3.12
CA ARG A 154 -12.67 15.85 2.39
C ARG A 154 -13.12 14.43 2.71
N GLY A 155 -12.19 13.56 3.11
CA GLY A 155 -12.44 12.14 3.38
C GLY A 155 -12.54 11.30 2.12
N VAL A 156 -13.36 11.73 1.15
CA VAL A 156 -13.62 11.04 -0.12
C VAL A 156 -13.49 12.00 -1.30
N GLY A 157 -13.15 11.49 -2.48
CA GLY A 157 -13.05 12.31 -3.70
C GLY A 157 -12.86 11.47 -4.96
N GLU A 158 -13.25 12.02 -6.11
CA GLU A 158 -13.08 11.37 -7.40
C GLU A 158 -11.61 11.42 -7.85
N VAL A 159 -11.08 10.27 -8.24
CA VAL A 159 -9.70 10.12 -8.69
C VAL A 159 -9.62 9.37 -10.02
N ALA A 160 -8.52 9.59 -10.74
CA ALA A 160 -8.01 8.67 -11.76
C ALA A 160 -6.82 7.89 -11.19
N VAL A 161 -6.81 6.58 -11.39
CA VAL A 161 -5.77 5.65 -10.94
C VAL A 161 -5.11 5.04 -12.17
N GLN A 162 -3.80 5.21 -12.29
CA GLN A 162 -3.01 4.69 -13.39
C GLN A 162 -1.83 3.89 -12.85
N GLN A 163 -1.63 2.66 -13.33
CA GLN A 163 -0.44 1.89 -12.98
C GLN A 163 0.80 2.54 -13.60
N VAL A 164 1.89 2.62 -12.84
CA VAL A 164 3.16 3.23 -13.27
C VAL A 164 4.33 2.32 -12.91
N ALA A 165 5.47 2.56 -13.57
CA ALA A 165 6.73 1.95 -13.17
C ALA A 165 7.15 2.45 -11.76
N PRO A 166 8.01 1.71 -11.06
CA PRO A 166 8.61 2.16 -9.80
C PRO A 166 9.21 3.57 -9.89
N PRO A 167 9.12 4.41 -8.84
CA PRO A 167 9.52 5.82 -8.90
C PRO A 167 10.98 6.05 -9.32
N ASP A 168 11.87 5.17 -8.91
CA ASP A 168 13.27 5.12 -9.28
C ASP A 168 13.46 4.91 -10.79
N GLN A 169 12.67 4.03 -11.41
CA GLN A 169 12.70 3.81 -12.85
C GLN A 169 12.11 4.97 -13.65
N VAL A 170 11.07 5.63 -13.12
CA VAL A 170 10.48 6.82 -13.76
C VAL A 170 11.46 8.00 -13.73
N ALA A 171 12.21 8.17 -12.64
CA ALA A 171 13.24 9.20 -12.54
C ALA A 171 14.38 8.97 -13.54
N LEU A 172 14.86 7.73 -13.66
CA LEU A 172 15.90 7.34 -14.62
C LEU A 172 15.46 7.55 -16.08
N ALA A 173 14.21 7.20 -16.41
CA ALA A 173 13.67 7.42 -17.76
C ALA A 173 13.52 8.92 -18.10
N GLY A 174 13.15 9.77 -17.13
CA GLY A 174 13.09 11.22 -17.32
C GLY A 174 14.47 11.87 -17.54
N GLN A 175 15.51 11.31 -16.92
CA GLN A 175 16.89 11.78 -17.08
C GLN A 175 17.49 11.38 -18.44
N ALA A 176 17.18 10.18 -18.93
CA ALA A 176 17.63 9.73 -20.26
C ALA A 176 17.04 10.57 -21.40
N ASN A 177 15.78 11.02 -21.26
CA ASN A 177 15.09 11.82 -22.29
C ASN A 177 15.39 13.33 -22.25
N SER A 178 16.26 13.79 -21.35
CA SER A 178 16.64 15.21 -21.24
C SER A 178 18.07 15.49 -21.73
N ALA A 179 18.72 14.50 -22.33
CA ALA A 179 20.12 14.56 -22.76
C ALA A 179 20.30 14.73 -24.29
N GLU A 180 19.26 15.14 -25.01
CA GLU A 180 19.29 15.45 -26.45
C GLU A 180 19.17 16.95 -26.72
#